data_AF-A0A4Y6UTX2-F1
#
_entry.id   AF-A0A4Y6UTX2-F1
#
_cell.length_a   1.000
_cell.length_b   1.000
_cell.length_c   1.000
_cell.angle_alpha   90.00
_cell.angle_beta   90.00
_cell.angle_gamma   90.00
#
_symmetry.space_group_name_H-M   'P 1'
#
loop_
_entity.id
_entity.type
_entity.pdbx_description
1 polymer ?
#
loop_
_entity_poly.entity_id
_entity_poly.type
_entity_poly.pdbx_seq_one_letter_code
_entity_poly.pdbx_strand_id
1 'polypeptide(L)'
;MRNRRDFGMKNKAYKWIVGLLAGSLLISPLLPVEVEAASQAAPSLSINGGTAQGGEVEIRGGRTYIAVQAASERLGFRVDYNRGSKLVTLLRPDTMLKMTLGRAEADIDGKRVKIGAAAFVENGQVYVPVQALASALKSKSGWKAEAKTVTLSDPGRYVIHSEGGQTVWVSFAKGDVYSLEAGAPKKLAGANVSGLDWGTVDVRALGSGSYLLSVGREYVASSQTVHNRFQFVVQKGKVTKQAHYRYSGMYNTDVFGPKTLPAQRAYVSDGRTVQVVGAGGRAAADYDLAKLTKQTGPFIVESVTADYLLVRAFDTLQPTVIDLNTGRSSLLYKTLLGQSERAEWDEVTTDVGERVLLQSRLRFVKQEGNRLDFTYKKIASGPDQFGREFKVSYTLKPS
;
A
#
# COMPACT_ATOMS: atom_id res chain seq x y z
N MET A 1 62.25 1.57 -58.96
CA MET A 1 62.05 0.82 -60.22
C MET A 1 60.88 1.43 -60.99
N ARG A 2 61.16 1.84 -62.24
CA ARG A 2 60.30 2.14 -63.42
C ARG A 2 58.86 2.70 -63.27
N ASN A 3 58.73 4.00 -63.56
CA ASN A 3 58.02 4.67 -64.69
C ASN A 3 56.72 4.07 -65.30
N ARG A 4 55.69 4.94 -65.44
CA ARG A 4 55.08 5.47 -66.71
C ARG A 4 53.78 6.25 -66.35
N ARG A 5 53.63 7.58 -66.57
CA ARG A 5 53.17 8.31 -67.79
C ARG A 5 52.07 7.56 -68.57
N ASP A 6 50.90 8.10 -68.92
CA ASP A 6 50.63 9.41 -69.52
C ASP A 6 49.12 9.81 -69.47
N PHE A 7 48.92 11.14 -69.49
CA PHE A 7 47.93 11.98 -70.18
C PHE A 7 46.51 11.52 -70.61
N GLY A 8 45.55 12.42 -70.31
CA GLY A 8 44.29 12.64 -71.04
C GLY A 8 43.27 13.43 -70.21
N MET A 9 43.42 14.76 -70.04
CA MET A 9 42.63 15.83 -70.70
C MET A 9 41.11 15.57 -70.78
N LYS A 10 40.16 16.45 -70.44
CA LYS A 10 40.15 17.92 -70.37
C LYS A 10 38.82 18.41 -69.72
N ASN A 11 38.92 19.44 -68.88
CA ASN A 11 38.13 20.69 -68.79
C ASN A 11 36.59 20.63 -68.96
N LYS A 12 35.80 20.96 -67.92
CA LYS A 12 35.44 22.29 -67.34
C LYS A 12 34.17 22.91 -67.96
N ALA A 13 33.37 23.51 -67.06
CA ALA A 13 32.27 24.48 -67.28
C ALA A 13 30.92 23.86 -67.71
N TYR A 14 29.73 24.31 -67.30
CA TYR A 14 29.33 25.52 -66.58
C TYR A 14 27.93 25.35 -65.93
N LYS A 15 27.59 26.35 -65.13
CA LYS A 15 26.47 26.60 -64.21
C LYS A 15 25.03 26.51 -64.78
N TRP A 16 24.12 25.99 -63.94
CA TRP A 16 22.83 26.55 -63.46
C TRP A 16 21.88 27.32 -64.40
N ILE A 17 20.66 26.81 -64.58
CA ILE A 17 19.33 27.38 -64.17
C ILE A 17 18.19 27.00 -65.14
N VAL A 18 17.20 26.32 -64.55
CA VAL A 18 15.73 26.41 -64.69
C VAL A 18 15.13 26.57 -66.10
N GLY A 19 14.25 25.61 -66.42
CA GLY A 19 12.95 25.93 -66.99
C GLY A 19 12.54 25.04 -68.15
N LEU A 20 11.63 24.09 -67.90
CA LEU A 20 10.48 23.86 -68.77
C LEU A 20 9.39 23.11 -68.01
N LEU A 21 8.32 23.84 -67.72
CA LEU A 21 7.00 23.37 -67.32
C LEU A 21 6.41 22.57 -68.48
N ALA A 22 6.12 21.29 -68.24
CA ALA A 22 5.15 20.54 -69.02
C ALA A 22 4.39 19.59 -68.08
N GLY A 23 3.11 19.93 -67.87
CA GLY A 23 2.01 19.00 -67.65
C GLY A 23 2.18 17.85 -66.67
N SER A 24 1.74 18.06 -65.42
CA SER A 24 0.90 17.05 -64.76
C SER A 24 0.04 17.73 -63.71
N LEU A 25 -1.25 17.89 -64.03
CA LEU A 25 -2.29 17.92 -63.00
C LEU A 25 -2.24 16.57 -62.28
N LEU A 26 -1.47 16.49 -61.21
CA LEU A 26 -1.69 15.48 -60.18
C LEU A 26 -2.92 15.93 -59.41
N ILE A 27 -4.09 15.46 -59.84
CA ILE A 27 -5.26 15.37 -58.97
C ILE A 27 -4.88 14.34 -57.91
N SER A 28 -4.26 14.78 -56.82
CA SER A 28 -4.15 13.95 -55.63
C SER A 28 -5.58 13.60 -55.22
N PRO A 29 -5.98 12.32 -55.16
CA PRO A 29 -7.21 11.99 -54.47
C PRO A 29 -7.02 12.49 -53.04
N LEU A 30 -7.87 13.44 -52.63
CA LEU A 30 -8.10 13.70 -51.22
C LEU A 30 -8.48 12.34 -50.64
N LEU A 31 -7.53 11.68 -49.96
CA LEU A 31 -7.87 10.56 -49.11
C LEU A 31 -8.98 11.09 -48.19
N PRO A 32 -10.11 10.39 -48.04
CA PRO A 32 -11.03 10.75 -46.99
C PRO A 32 -10.20 10.76 -45.71
N VAL A 33 -10.12 11.92 -45.06
CA VAL A 33 -9.78 11.95 -43.65
C VAL A 33 -10.88 11.09 -43.04
N GLU A 34 -10.55 9.85 -42.71
CA GLU A 34 -11.36 9.09 -41.78
C GLU A 34 -11.34 9.95 -40.53
N VAL A 35 -12.42 10.71 -40.35
CA VAL A 35 -12.77 11.25 -39.05
C VAL A 35 -12.98 9.99 -38.23
N GLU A 36 -11.92 9.54 -37.57
CA GLU A 36 -11.96 8.45 -36.62
C GLU A 36 -13.06 8.85 -35.65
N ALA A 37 -14.23 8.25 -35.84
CA ALA A 37 -15.41 8.61 -35.09
C ALA A 37 -15.00 8.40 -33.63
N ALA A 38 -14.85 9.50 -32.90
CA ALA A 38 -14.40 9.47 -31.53
C ALA A 38 -15.24 8.41 -30.82
N SER A 39 -14.60 7.29 -30.46
CA SER A 39 -15.22 6.19 -29.75
C SER A 39 -16.02 6.83 -28.62
N GLN A 40 -17.35 6.69 -28.67
CA GLN A 40 -18.18 7.31 -27.65
C GLN A 40 -17.78 6.69 -26.31
N ALA A 41 -17.06 7.45 -25.49
CA ALA A 41 -16.58 6.97 -24.20
C ALA A 41 -17.76 6.38 -23.43
N ALA A 42 -17.65 5.10 -23.07
CA ALA A 42 -18.66 4.41 -22.29
C ALA A 42 -18.82 5.16 -20.95
N PRO A 43 -20.05 5.32 -20.44
CA PRO A 43 -20.22 6.11 -19.25
C PRO A 43 -19.55 5.42 -18.04
N SER A 44 -18.88 6.21 -17.22
CA SER A 44 -18.00 5.74 -16.14
C SER A 44 -18.49 6.19 -14.76
N LEU A 45 -17.96 5.58 -13.70
CA LEU A 45 -18.23 6.01 -12.32
C LEU A 45 -16.93 6.52 -11.69
N SER A 46 -16.95 7.69 -11.09
CA SER A 46 -15.87 8.22 -10.26
C SER A 46 -16.30 8.26 -8.80
N ILE A 47 -15.54 7.60 -7.94
CA ILE A 47 -15.75 7.57 -6.49
C ILE A 47 -14.59 8.30 -5.83
N ASN A 48 -14.90 9.33 -5.04
CA ASN A 48 -13.88 10.13 -4.33
C ASN A 48 -12.77 10.69 -5.25
N GLY A 49 -13.10 10.96 -6.52
CA GLY A 49 -12.16 11.45 -7.53
C GLY A 49 -11.39 10.35 -8.28
N GLY A 50 -11.40 9.11 -7.82
CA GLY A 50 -10.84 7.96 -8.54
C GLY A 50 -11.86 7.30 -9.47
N THR A 51 -11.44 6.79 -10.62
CA THR A 51 -12.33 6.11 -11.58
C THR A 51 -12.50 4.64 -11.22
N ALA A 52 -13.75 4.15 -11.27
CA ALA A 52 -14.09 2.75 -11.15
C ALA A 52 -13.70 2.00 -12.43
N GLN A 53 -13.23 0.76 -12.30
CA GLN A 53 -12.72 -0.02 -13.43
C GLN A 53 -13.84 -0.79 -14.16
N GLY A 54 -13.55 -1.24 -15.38
CA GLY A 54 -14.47 -2.10 -16.15
C GLY A 54 -14.80 -3.38 -15.38
N GLY A 55 -16.07 -3.78 -15.36
CA GLY A 55 -16.57 -4.92 -14.59
C GLY A 55 -16.97 -4.58 -13.15
N GLU A 56 -16.60 -3.41 -12.62
CA GLU A 56 -17.17 -2.90 -11.35
C GLU A 56 -18.49 -2.17 -11.58
N VAL A 57 -18.71 -1.64 -12.79
CA VAL A 57 -19.81 -0.74 -13.13
C VAL A 57 -20.61 -1.30 -14.29
N GLU A 58 -21.93 -1.26 -14.18
CA GLU A 58 -22.85 -1.57 -15.27
C GLU A 58 -23.82 -0.42 -15.50
N ILE A 59 -24.20 -0.20 -16.76
CA ILE A 59 -25.23 0.76 -17.13
C ILE A 59 -26.37 0.04 -17.80
N ARG A 60 -27.55 0.11 -17.18
CA ARG A 60 -28.75 -0.61 -17.61
C ARG A 60 -29.96 0.32 -17.54
N GLY A 61 -30.64 0.49 -18.67
CA GLY A 61 -31.84 1.34 -18.77
C GLY A 61 -31.58 2.80 -18.36
N GLY A 62 -30.43 3.36 -18.73
CA GLY A 62 -30.03 4.74 -18.39
C GLY A 62 -29.64 4.93 -16.92
N ARG A 63 -29.43 3.85 -16.15
CA ARG A 63 -29.04 3.91 -14.75
C ARG A 63 -27.69 3.24 -14.53
N THR A 64 -26.92 3.78 -13.60
CA THR A 64 -25.60 3.28 -13.22
C THR A 64 -25.68 2.40 -11.98
N TYR A 65 -25.01 1.26 -12.05
CA TYR A 65 -24.91 0.27 -11.00
C TYR A 65 -23.46 0.01 -10.70
N ILE A 66 -23.20 -0.43 -9.47
CA ILE A 66 -21.88 -0.87 -9.04
C ILE A 66 -22.01 -2.27 -8.43
N ALA A 67 -21.03 -3.13 -8.71
CA ALA A 67 -20.89 -4.41 -8.05
C ALA A 67 -20.72 -4.20 -6.53
N VAL A 68 -21.40 -5.02 -5.73
CA VAL A 68 -21.33 -4.89 -4.25
C VAL A 68 -19.92 -5.06 -3.70
N GLN A 69 -19.07 -5.83 -4.38
CA GLN A 69 -17.65 -5.96 -4.01
C GLN A 69 -16.91 -4.62 -4.15
N ALA A 70 -17.09 -3.92 -5.27
CA ALA A 70 -16.50 -2.60 -5.47
C ALA A 70 -17.09 -1.57 -4.49
N ALA A 71 -18.36 -1.70 -4.10
CA ALA A 71 -18.93 -0.88 -3.01
C ALA A 71 -18.25 -1.18 -1.65
N SER A 72 -17.86 -2.42 -1.37
CA SER A 72 -17.07 -2.75 -0.18
C SER A 72 -15.69 -2.08 -0.21
N GLU A 73 -14.97 -2.27 -1.32
CA GLU A 73 -13.58 -1.81 -1.47
C GLU A 73 -13.47 -0.28 -1.52
N ARG A 74 -14.41 0.39 -2.19
CA ARG A 74 -14.33 1.85 -2.44
C ARG A 74 -15.13 2.70 -1.46
N LEU A 75 -16.14 2.12 -0.80
CA LEU A 75 -17.07 2.84 0.09
C LEU A 75 -17.15 2.19 1.48
N GLY A 76 -16.34 1.18 1.79
CA GLY A 76 -16.23 0.61 3.14
C GLY A 76 -17.48 -0.14 3.62
N PHE A 77 -18.37 -0.58 2.72
CA PHE A 77 -19.53 -1.37 3.09
C PHE A 77 -19.16 -2.82 3.37
N ARG A 78 -19.55 -3.35 4.53
CA ARG A 78 -19.67 -4.80 4.71
C ARG A 78 -20.88 -5.27 3.91
N VAL A 79 -20.67 -6.26 3.04
CA VAL A 79 -21.72 -6.85 2.22
C VAL A 79 -22.16 -8.17 2.84
N ASP A 80 -23.47 -8.34 3.02
CA ASP A 80 -24.11 -9.62 3.29
C ASP A 80 -25.19 -9.87 2.24
N TYR A 81 -25.12 -11.00 1.55
CA TYR A 81 -26.10 -11.37 0.52
C TYR A 81 -26.72 -12.72 0.84
N ASN A 82 -28.00 -12.68 1.22
CA ASN A 82 -28.79 -13.87 1.46
C ASN A 82 -29.49 -14.32 0.16
N ARG A 83 -28.99 -15.40 -0.44
CA ARG A 83 -29.52 -15.94 -1.71
C ARG A 83 -30.99 -16.40 -1.63
N GLY A 84 -31.39 -17.00 -0.51
CA GLY A 84 -32.75 -17.54 -0.35
C GLY A 84 -33.83 -16.45 -0.32
N SER A 85 -33.58 -15.37 0.41
CA SER A 85 -34.46 -14.20 0.48
C SER A 85 -34.18 -13.16 -0.61
N LYS A 86 -33.10 -13.34 -1.40
CA LYS A 86 -32.59 -12.37 -2.38
C LYS A 86 -32.34 -10.98 -1.77
N LEU A 87 -31.94 -10.94 -0.49
CA LEU A 87 -31.70 -9.71 0.26
C LEU A 87 -30.20 -9.40 0.28
N VAL A 88 -29.83 -8.24 -0.23
CA VAL A 88 -28.49 -7.66 -0.03
C VAL A 88 -28.56 -6.63 1.10
N THR A 89 -27.64 -6.75 2.05
CA THR A 89 -27.41 -5.81 3.15
C THR A 89 -26.02 -5.22 3.02
N LEU A 90 -25.94 -3.89 2.98
CA LEU A 90 -24.72 -3.11 2.95
C LEU A 90 -24.64 -2.33 4.26
N LEU A 91 -23.67 -2.68 5.10
CA LEU A 91 -23.53 -2.16 6.46
C LEU A 91 -22.20 -1.44 6.65
N ARG A 92 -22.26 -0.24 7.22
CA ARG A 92 -21.10 0.50 7.74
C ARG A 92 -21.52 1.35 8.95
N PRO A 93 -20.58 1.97 9.69
CA PRO A 93 -20.91 2.57 10.99
C PRO A 93 -21.99 3.65 10.99
N ASP A 94 -22.15 4.38 9.89
CA ASP A 94 -23.08 5.51 9.77
C ASP A 94 -24.35 5.20 8.97
N THR A 95 -24.45 4.03 8.33
CA THR A 95 -25.67 3.65 7.60
C THR A 95 -25.78 2.15 7.34
N MET A 96 -27.01 1.67 7.26
CA MET A 96 -27.36 0.34 6.78
C MET A 96 -28.36 0.45 5.63
N LEU A 97 -27.98 -0.09 4.46
CA LEU A 97 -28.80 -0.16 3.26
C LEU A 97 -29.19 -1.60 2.99
N LYS A 98 -30.48 -1.88 2.85
CA LYS A 98 -31.00 -3.19 2.45
C LYS A 98 -31.80 -3.08 1.15
N MET A 99 -31.58 -4.02 0.24
CA MET A 99 -32.33 -4.11 -1.01
C MET A 99 -32.68 -5.57 -1.31
N THR A 100 -33.91 -5.80 -1.77
CA THR A 100 -34.31 -7.10 -2.31
C THR A 100 -34.15 -7.07 -3.83
N LEU A 101 -33.52 -8.08 -4.42
CA LEU A 101 -33.33 -8.14 -5.86
C LEU A 101 -34.67 -8.07 -6.61
N GLY A 102 -34.69 -7.33 -7.72
CA GLY A 102 -35.89 -7.11 -8.53
C GLY A 102 -36.88 -6.08 -7.97
N ARG A 103 -36.65 -5.53 -6.77
CA ARG A 103 -37.49 -4.46 -6.19
C ARG A 103 -36.83 -3.09 -6.33
N ALA A 104 -37.61 -2.10 -6.74
CA ALA A 104 -37.16 -0.71 -6.91
C ALA A 104 -37.22 0.13 -5.61
N GLU A 105 -37.25 -0.55 -4.46
CA GLU A 105 -37.32 0.01 -3.12
C GLU A 105 -36.09 -0.43 -2.33
N ALA A 106 -35.65 0.44 -1.43
CA ALA A 106 -34.60 0.15 -0.46
C ALA A 106 -35.08 0.46 0.95
N ASP A 107 -34.48 -0.17 1.94
CA ASP A 107 -34.55 0.23 3.34
C ASP A 107 -33.21 0.87 3.71
N ILE A 108 -33.24 2.14 4.09
CA ILE A 108 -32.08 2.91 4.54
C ILE A 108 -32.33 3.27 6.00
N ASP A 109 -31.50 2.74 6.90
CA ASP A 109 -31.59 2.99 8.35
C ASP A 109 -32.99 2.73 8.94
N GLY A 110 -33.69 1.69 8.46
CA GLY A 110 -35.03 1.30 8.89
C GLY A 110 -36.16 2.04 8.18
N LYS A 111 -35.85 2.92 7.21
CA LYS A 111 -36.85 3.70 6.45
C LYS A 111 -36.91 3.22 5.02
N ARG A 112 -38.13 2.89 4.56
CA ARG A 112 -38.36 2.50 3.15
C ARG A 112 -38.31 3.72 2.23
N VAL A 113 -37.50 3.63 1.17
CA VAL A 113 -37.30 4.68 0.17
C VAL A 113 -37.45 4.10 -1.23
N LYS A 114 -38.17 4.82 -2.10
CA LYS A 114 -38.28 4.46 -3.52
C LYS A 114 -37.04 4.95 -4.27
N ILE A 115 -36.23 4.01 -4.75
CA ILE A 115 -35.01 4.30 -5.53
C ILE A 115 -35.32 4.40 -7.02
N GLY A 116 -36.36 3.68 -7.48
CA GLY A 116 -36.75 3.65 -8.90
C GLY A 116 -35.94 2.68 -9.74
N ALA A 117 -34.94 2.00 -9.17
CA ALA A 117 -34.10 1.00 -9.81
C ALA A 117 -33.91 -0.20 -8.90
N ALA A 118 -33.94 -1.41 -9.46
CA ALA A 118 -33.80 -2.64 -8.70
C ALA A 118 -32.35 -3.14 -8.71
N ALA A 119 -31.86 -3.62 -7.56
CA ALA A 119 -30.66 -4.42 -7.52
C ALA A 119 -30.88 -5.73 -8.30
N PHE A 120 -29.84 -6.25 -8.95
CA PHE A 120 -29.91 -7.47 -9.76
C PHE A 120 -28.65 -8.31 -9.60
N VAL A 121 -28.70 -9.53 -10.13
CA VAL A 121 -27.53 -10.41 -10.26
C VAL A 121 -27.25 -10.62 -11.73
N GLU A 122 -26.00 -10.45 -12.13
CA GLU A 122 -25.51 -10.69 -13.48
C GLU A 122 -24.12 -11.34 -13.36
N ASN A 123 -23.87 -12.39 -14.13
CA ASN A 123 -22.60 -13.13 -14.10
C ASN A 123 -22.13 -13.53 -12.68
N GLY A 124 -23.09 -13.88 -11.81
CA GLY A 124 -22.82 -14.27 -10.43
C GLY A 124 -22.47 -13.12 -9.46
N GLN A 125 -22.48 -11.87 -9.93
CA GLN A 125 -22.23 -10.69 -9.11
C GLN A 125 -23.54 -9.93 -8.84
N VAL A 126 -23.68 -9.41 -7.62
CA VAL A 126 -24.80 -8.52 -7.26
C VAL A 126 -24.44 -7.08 -7.63
N TYR A 127 -25.33 -6.42 -8.35
CA TYR A 127 -25.23 -5.02 -8.74
C TYR A 127 -26.28 -4.20 -8.01
N VAL A 128 -25.85 -3.09 -7.40
CA VAL A 128 -26.72 -2.15 -6.68
C VAL A 128 -26.73 -0.79 -7.38
N PRO A 129 -27.87 -0.07 -7.41
CA PRO A 129 -27.93 1.24 -8.04
C PRO A 129 -27.04 2.26 -7.30
N VAL A 130 -26.24 3.03 -8.03
CA VAL A 130 -25.41 4.10 -7.44
C VAL A 130 -26.27 5.14 -6.70
N GLN A 131 -27.49 5.39 -7.16
CA GLN A 131 -28.43 6.28 -6.49
C GLN A 131 -28.84 5.79 -5.09
N ALA A 132 -28.98 4.47 -4.89
CA ALA A 132 -29.26 3.91 -3.56
C ALA A 132 -28.10 4.17 -2.61
N LEU A 133 -26.87 3.98 -3.09
CA LEU A 133 -25.65 4.27 -2.33
C LEU A 133 -25.53 5.77 -2.00
N ALA A 134 -25.76 6.64 -2.98
CA ALA A 134 -25.74 8.09 -2.76
C ALA A 134 -26.75 8.53 -1.69
N SER A 135 -27.96 7.95 -1.74
CA SER A 135 -29.03 8.21 -0.76
C SER A 135 -28.63 7.74 0.64
N ALA A 136 -28.09 6.52 0.77
CA ALA A 136 -27.64 5.96 2.04
C ALA A 136 -26.47 6.77 2.64
N LEU A 137 -25.51 7.17 1.81
CA LEU A 137 -24.35 7.97 2.22
C LEU A 137 -24.70 9.44 2.49
N LYS A 138 -25.97 9.86 2.26
CA LYS A 138 -26.42 11.27 2.32
C LYS A 138 -25.53 12.18 1.48
N SER A 139 -25.12 11.67 0.32
CA SER A 139 -24.17 12.31 -0.57
C SER A 139 -24.83 12.75 -1.88
N LYS A 140 -24.27 13.78 -2.49
CA LYS A 140 -24.68 14.21 -3.82
C LYS A 140 -24.00 13.32 -4.86
N SER A 141 -24.79 12.62 -5.67
CA SER A 141 -24.29 12.05 -6.92
C SER A 141 -24.36 13.12 -8.02
N GLY A 142 -23.27 13.37 -8.71
CA GLY A 142 -23.20 14.33 -9.82
C GLY A 142 -23.04 13.65 -11.17
N TRP A 143 -23.46 14.30 -12.25
CA TRP A 143 -23.19 13.87 -13.62
C TRP A 143 -22.22 14.84 -14.27
N LYS A 144 -21.11 14.34 -14.80
CA LYS A 144 -20.17 15.09 -15.64
C LYS A 144 -20.47 14.76 -17.10
N ALA A 145 -21.20 15.64 -17.78
CA ALA A 145 -21.66 15.41 -19.15
C ALA A 145 -20.51 15.23 -20.15
N GLU A 146 -19.47 16.07 -20.07
CA GLU A 146 -18.31 16.04 -20.97
C GLU A 146 -17.54 14.71 -20.89
N ALA A 147 -17.38 14.18 -19.68
CA ALA A 147 -16.69 12.92 -19.43
C ALA A 147 -17.62 11.69 -19.42
N LYS A 148 -18.93 11.90 -19.59
CA LYS A 148 -20.00 10.90 -19.38
C LYS A 148 -19.82 10.12 -18.07
N THR A 149 -19.47 10.81 -16.98
CA THR A 149 -19.12 10.18 -15.70
C THR A 149 -20.14 10.48 -14.62
N VAL A 150 -20.70 9.45 -13.99
CA VAL A 150 -21.38 9.58 -12.69
C VAL A 150 -20.31 9.77 -11.62
N THR A 151 -20.51 10.73 -10.72
CA THR A 151 -19.61 11.00 -9.60
C THR A 151 -20.33 10.70 -8.30
N LEU A 152 -19.63 10.05 -7.37
CA LEU A 152 -20.09 9.77 -6.03
C LEU A 152 -19.00 10.19 -5.04
N SER A 153 -19.37 10.98 -4.03
CA SER A 153 -18.47 11.33 -2.92
C SER A 153 -18.88 10.56 -1.68
N ASP A 154 -17.94 9.99 -0.96
CA ASP A 154 -18.16 9.43 0.37
C ASP A 154 -17.61 10.38 1.43
N PRO A 155 -18.46 11.12 2.16
CA PRO A 155 -18.00 12.02 3.21
C PRO A 155 -17.37 11.27 4.39
N GLY A 156 -17.72 10.01 4.60
CA GLY A 156 -17.21 9.19 5.70
C GLY A 156 -15.82 8.60 5.44
N ARG A 157 -15.43 8.44 4.16
CA ARG A 157 -14.18 7.83 3.71
C ARG A 157 -13.79 6.61 4.53
N TYR A 158 -14.70 5.65 4.62
CA TYR A 158 -14.45 4.45 5.41
C TYR A 158 -13.65 3.44 4.61
N VAL A 159 -12.65 2.85 5.26
CA VAL A 159 -11.99 1.63 4.82
C VAL A 159 -12.39 0.52 5.79
N ILE A 160 -12.73 -0.64 5.24
CA ILE A 160 -13.09 -1.84 5.98
C ILE A 160 -12.01 -2.91 5.78
N HIS A 161 -11.65 -3.63 6.84
CA HIS A 161 -10.85 -4.85 6.75
C HIS A 161 -11.51 -5.96 7.55
N SER A 162 -11.42 -7.20 7.07
CA SER A 162 -11.94 -8.37 7.76
C SER A 162 -10.97 -9.53 7.71
N GLU A 163 -10.52 -10.00 8.87
CA GLU A 163 -9.54 -11.08 8.99
C GLU A 163 -9.70 -11.79 10.34
N GLY A 164 -9.54 -13.13 10.36
CA GLY A 164 -9.63 -13.93 11.59
C GLY A 164 -10.94 -13.77 12.36
N GLY A 165 -12.06 -13.55 11.64
CA GLY A 165 -13.39 -13.34 12.21
C GLY A 165 -13.61 -11.94 12.80
N GLN A 166 -12.63 -11.03 12.71
CA GLN A 166 -12.76 -9.65 13.11
C GLN A 166 -13.09 -8.79 11.90
N THR A 167 -13.94 -7.79 12.08
CA THR A 167 -14.21 -6.76 11.06
C THR A 167 -14.04 -5.40 11.70
N VAL A 168 -13.24 -4.55 11.08
CA VAL A 168 -12.92 -3.21 11.55
C VAL A 168 -13.19 -2.21 10.44
N TRP A 169 -13.70 -1.03 10.82
CA TRP A 169 -13.78 0.13 9.96
C TRP A 169 -12.93 1.27 10.49
N VAL A 170 -12.32 2.01 9.58
CA VAL A 170 -11.62 3.27 9.88
C VAL A 170 -12.23 4.36 9.01
N SER A 171 -12.73 5.43 9.64
CA SER A 171 -13.11 6.66 8.93
C SER A 171 -11.90 7.57 8.85
N PHE A 172 -11.27 7.69 7.67
CA PHE A 172 -10.15 8.63 7.50
C PHE A 172 -10.60 10.09 7.48
N ALA A 173 -11.88 10.36 7.20
CA ALA A 173 -12.44 11.70 7.31
C ALA A 173 -12.54 12.19 8.77
N LYS A 174 -12.78 11.29 9.73
CA LYS A 174 -13.00 11.63 11.15
C LYS A 174 -11.88 11.19 12.08
N GLY A 175 -11.03 10.25 11.64
CA GLY A 175 -10.06 9.55 12.49
C GLY A 175 -10.69 8.48 13.39
N ASP A 176 -11.98 8.18 13.23
CA ASP A 176 -12.71 7.24 14.08
C ASP A 176 -12.47 5.78 13.66
N VAL A 177 -12.41 4.89 14.65
CA VAL A 177 -12.27 3.43 14.44
C VAL A 177 -13.47 2.70 15.04
N TYR A 178 -13.96 1.68 14.33
CA TYR A 178 -15.11 0.86 14.73
C TYR A 178 -14.79 -0.63 14.58
N SER A 179 -15.35 -1.48 15.43
CA SER A 179 -15.34 -2.95 15.28
C SER A 179 -16.76 -3.49 15.11
N LEU A 180 -16.90 -4.64 14.46
CA LEU A 180 -18.17 -5.36 14.40
C LEU A 180 -18.38 -6.14 15.70
N GLU A 181 -19.40 -5.76 16.47
CA GLU A 181 -19.71 -6.38 17.77
C GLU A 181 -21.18 -6.80 17.79
N ALA A 182 -21.43 -8.10 17.95
CA ALA A 182 -22.78 -8.67 17.95
C ALA A 182 -23.63 -8.23 16.73
N GLY A 183 -23.01 -8.18 15.55
CA GLY A 183 -23.69 -7.84 14.29
C GLY A 183 -23.84 -6.35 14.00
N ALA A 184 -23.39 -5.46 14.89
CA ALA A 184 -23.46 -4.02 14.70
C ALA A 184 -22.06 -3.37 14.81
N PRO A 185 -21.75 -2.33 14.00
CA PRO A 185 -20.53 -1.55 14.19
C PRO A 185 -20.59 -0.81 15.53
N LYS A 186 -19.54 -0.93 16.34
CA LYS A 186 -19.36 -0.18 17.59
C LYS A 186 -18.07 0.60 17.54
N LYS A 187 -18.12 1.87 17.94
CA LYS A 187 -16.94 2.73 18.01
C LYS A 187 -15.99 2.21 19.07
N LEU A 188 -14.71 2.08 18.72
CA LEU A 188 -13.66 1.70 19.66
C LEU A 188 -13.21 2.95 20.42
N ALA A 189 -13.73 3.12 21.64
CA ALA A 189 -13.33 4.22 22.50
C ALA A 189 -11.80 4.20 22.74
N GLY A 190 -11.16 5.36 22.59
CA GLY A 190 -9.71 5.53 22.74
C GLY A 190 -8.91 5.31 21.46
N ALA A 191 -9.46 4.66 20.42
CA ALA A 191 -8.80 4.57 19.13
C ALA A 191 -9.09 5.81 18.28
N ASN A 192 -8.04 6.53 17.90
CA ASN A 192 -8.12 7.67 17.00
C ASN A 192 -6.90 7.68 16.06
N VAL A 193 -7.16 7.86 14.77
CA VAL A 193 -6.13 7.92 13.72
C VAL A 193 -6.15 9.24 12.97
N SER A 194 -6.63 10.31 13.63
CA SER A 194 -6.58 11.67 13.08
C SER A 194 -5.13 12.01 12.69
N GLY A 195 -4.96 12.65 11.54
CA GLY A 195 -3.64 12.86 10.92
C GLY A 195 -3.32 11.87 9.79
N LEU A 196 -4.22 10.94 9.49
CA LEU A 196 -4.24 10.16 8.25
C LEU A 196 -5.46 10.55 7.40
N ASP A 197 -5.23 11.11 6.22
CA ASP A 197 -6.32 11.42 5.27
C ASP A 197 -6.77 10.20 4.44
N TRP A 198 -5.91 9.16 4.42
CA TRP A 198 -6.13 7.82 3.87
C TRP A 198 -5.01 6.89 4.37
N GLY A 199 -5.18 5.57 4.23
CA GLY A 199 -4.17 4.59 4.63
C GLY A 199 -4.62 3.13 4.47
N THR A 200 -3.76 2.21 4.88
CA THR A 200 -4.06 0.77 5.02
C THR A 200 -4.66 0.49 6.39
N VAL A 201 -5.45 -0.58 6.45
CA VAL A 201 -6.06 -1.11 7.67
C VAL A 201 -5.80 -2.61 7.69
N ASP A 202 -5.06 -3.08 8.68
CA ASP A 202 -4.64 -4.48 8.80
C ASP A 202 -5.06 -5.01 10.18
N VAL A 203 -5.60 -6.23 10.23
CA VAL A 203 -6.05 -6.86 11.49
C VAL A 203 -5.39 -8.22 11.67
N ARG A 204 -4.63 -8.36 12.75
CA ARG A 204 -4.04 -9.63 13.14
C ARG A 204 -4.79 -10.24 14.32
N ALA A 205 -5.41 -11.40 14.12
CA ALA A 205 -6.04 -12.13 15.20
C ALA A 205 -5.02 -12.56 16.28
N LEU A 206 -5.39 -12.40 17.55
CA LEU A 206 -4.60 -12.82 18.71
C LEU A 206 -5.30 -13.93 19.50
N GLY A 207 -6.49 -14.37 19.08
CA GLY A 207 -7.29 -15.39 19.75
C GLY A 207 -8.24 -14.79 20.82
N SER A 208 -9.25 -15.57 21.23
CA SER A 208 -10.27 -15.16 22.23
C SER A 208 -10.97 -13.83 21.88
N GLY A 209 -11.22 -13.57 20.59
CA GLY A 209 -11.80 -12.31 20.12
C GLY A 209 -10.92 -11.08 20.31
N SER A 210 -9.63 -11.27 20.61
CA SER A 210 -8.65 -10.18 20.69
C SER A 210 -7.86 -10.08 19.39
N TYR A 211 -7.44 -8.87 19.04
CA TYR A 211 -6.69 -8.61 17.81
C TYR A 211 -5.76 -7.41 17.94
N LEU A 212 -4.73 -7.38 17.10
CA LEU A 212 -3.90 -6.21 16.85
C LEU A 212 -4.39 -5.55 15.56
N LEU A 213 -4.88 -4.32 15.68
CA LEU A 213 -5.21 -3.46 14.56
C LEU A 213 -4.01 -2.58 14.25
N SER A 214 -3.58 -2.54 12.99
CA SER A 214 -2.60 -1.58 12.49
C SER A 214 -3.26 -0.71 11.42
N VAL A 215 -3.17 0.61 11.59
CA VAL A 215 -3.67 1.59 10.62
C VAL A 215 -2.51 2.48 10.25
N GLY A 216 -2.18 2.60 8.98
CA GLY A 216 -1.06 3.44 8.62
C GLY A 216 -1.04 3.88 7.18
N ARG A 217 -0.11 4.78 6.88
CA ARG A 217 0.13 5.24 5.53
C ARG A 217 1.63 5.27 5.29
N GLU A 218 1.99 4.74 4.14
CA GLU A 218 3.32 4.81 3.57
C GLU A 218 3.23 5.57 2.24
N TYR A 219 4.04 6.60 2.08
CA TYR A 219 4.10 7.36 0.84
C TYR A 219 5.46 8.04 0.67
N VAL A 220 5.79 8.37 -0.58
CA VAL A 220 6.97 9.15 -0.92
C VAL A 220 6.57 10.59 -1.24
N ALA A 221 7.28 11.55 -0.67
CA ALA A 221 7.13 12.98 -0.96
C ALA A 221 8.51 13.67 -0.90
N SER A 222 8.85 14.45 -1.92
CA SER A 222 10.12 15.19 -1.99
C SER A 222 11.35 14.30 -1.70
N SER A 223 11.39 13.11 -2.30
CA SER A 223 12.43 12.09 -2.09
C SER A 223 12.55 11.54 -0.66
N GLN A 224 11.59 11.84 0.21
CA GLN A 224 11.46 11.23 1.54
C GLN A 224 10.37 10.18 1.54
N THR A 225 10.65 9.06 2.18
CA THR A 225 9.65 8.08 2.56
C THR A 225 9.06 8.49 3.90
N VAL A 226 7.74 8.52 3.99
CA VAL A 226 7.01 8.78 5.22
C VAL A 226 6.26 7.53 5.61
N HIS A 227 6.51 7.02 6.82
CA HIS A 227 5.70 5.99 7.46
C HIS A 227 4.98 6.61 8.65
N ASN A 228 3.65 6.54 8.66
CA ASN A 228 2.84 6.99 9.78
C ASN A 228 1.91 5.85 10.17
N ARG A 229 2.10 5.25 11.36
CA ARG A 229 1.37 4.05 11.76
C ARG A 229 0.88 4.13 13.20
N PHE A 230 -0.40 3.85 13.36
CA PHE A 230 -1.09 3.63 14.61
C PHE A 230 -1.31 2.15 14.80
N GLN A 231 -1.16 1.67 16.03
CA GLN A 231 -1.39 0.30 16.41
C GLN A 231 -2.27 0.25 17.65
N PHE A 232 -3.24 -0.67 17.66
CA PHE A 232 -4.17 -0.85 18.76
C PHE A 232 -4.32 -2.33 19.09
N VAL A 233 -4.07 -2.70 20.34
CA VAL A 233 -4.47 -4.01 20.86
C VAL A 233 -5.90 -3.88 21.37
N VAL A 234 -6.80 -4.67 20.80
CA VAL A 234 -8.21 -4.68 21.16
C VAL A 234 -8.53 -6.01 21.83
N GLN A 235 -9.16 -5.94 23.00
CA GLN A 235 -9.63 -7.09 23.77
C GLN A 235 -11.08 -6.87 24.14
N LYS A 236 -11.97 -7.79 23.72
CA LYS A 236 -13.42 -7.73 24.02
C LYS A 236 -14.03 -6.35 23.69
N GLY A 237 -13.73 -5.82 22.50
CA GLY A 237 -14.22 -4.53 22.02
C GLY A 237 -13.62 -3.29 22.71
N LYS A 238 -12.57 -3.45 23.53
CA LYS A 238 -11.88 -2.33 24.21
C LYS A 238 -10.43 -2.23 23.76
N VAL A 239 -9.96 -1.02 23.50
CA VAL A 239 -8.53 -0.74 23.29
C VAL A 239 -7.82 -0.87 24.64
N THR A 240 -6.85 -1.77 24.73
CA THR A 240 -6.07 -1.99 25.96
C THR A 240 -4.61 -1.60 25.82
N LYS A 241 -4.12 -1.48 24.58
CA LYS A 241 -2.83 -0.88 24.27
C LYS A 241 -2.92 -0.10 22.98
N GLN A 242 -2.16 0.98 22.89
CA GLN A 242 -1.96 1.70 21.65
C GLN A 242 -0.55 2.23 21.56
N ALA A 243 -0.04 2.35 20.34
CA ALA A 243 1.22 3.02 20.04
C ALA A 243 1.13 3.70 18.67
N HIS A 244 1.94 4.72 18.48
CA HIS A 244 2.00 5.49 17.25
C HIS A 244 3.45 5.88 16.97
N TYR A 245 3.86 5.74 15.71
CA TYR A 245 5.13 6.28 15.24
C TYR A 245 4.95 6.99 13.90
N ARG A 246 5.80 7.97 13.66
CA ARG A 246 5.95 8.64 12.37
C ARG A 246 7.44 8.77 12.04
N TYR A 247 7.84 8.18 10.92
CA TYR A 247 9.17 8.33 10.34
C TYR A 247 9.07 9.14 9.06
N SER A 248 10.05 10.01 8.84
CA SER A 248 10.19 10.79 7.61
C SER A 248 11.67 10.92 7.31
N GLY A 249 12.10 10.43 6.16
CA GLY A 249 13.49 10.51 5.76
C GLY A 249 13.77 9.72 4.49
N MET A 250 15.03 9.74 4.06
CA MET A 250 15.46 8.94 2.92
C MET A 250 15.74 7.51 3.38
N TYR A 251 14.76 6.63 3.23
CA TYR A 251 14.89 5.20 3.50
C TYR A 251 13.87 4.40 2.69
N ASN A 252 14.05 3.08 2.59
CA ASN A 252 13.15 2.17 1.90
C ASN A 252 13.05 0.86 2.68
N THR A 253 11.88 0.55 3.23
CA THR A 253 11.67 -0.70 3.98
C THR A 253 11.61 -1.95 3.12
N ASP A 254 11.34 -1.83 1.82
CA ASP A 254 11.31 -2.99 0.90
C ASP A 254 12.69 -3.65 0.73
N VAL A 255 13.78 -2.95 1.13
CA VAL A 255 15.14 -3.47 1.05
C VAL A 255 15.71 -3.94 2.39
N PHE A 256 14.91 -4.03 3.46
CA PHE A 256 15.41 -4.46 4.78
C PHE A 256 15.41 -5.99 4.94
N GLY A 257 14.39 -6.65 4.39
CA GLY A 257 14.25 -8.10 4.46
C GLY A 257 12.91 -8.60 3.89
N PRO A 258 12.52 -9.85 4.20
CA PRO A 258 11.28 -10.43 3.70
C PRO A 258 10.05 -9.73 4.29
N LYS A 259 8.98 -9.60 3.49
CA LYS A 259 7.70 -9.02 3.92
C LYS A 259 6.94 -9.90 4.92
N THR A 260 7.20 -11.20 4.90
CA THR A 260 6.55 -12.19 5.76
C THR A 260 7.57 -13.09 6.43
N LEU A 261 7.36 -13.36 7.72
CA LEU A 261 8.24 -14.20 8.53
C LEU A 261 7.38 -15.19 9.35
N PRO A 262 7.69 -16.50 9.33
CA PRO A 262 6.89 -17.51 10.02
C PRO A 262 6.79 -17.31 11.55
N ALA A 263 7.86 -16.80 12.18
CA ALA A 263 7.98 -16.69 13.64
C ALA A 263 7.67 -15.28 14.19
N GLN A 264 7.06 -14.40 13.38
CA GLN A 264 6.84 -13.00 13.77
C GLN A 264 5.80 -12.89 14.89
N ARG A 265 6.20 -12.38 16.06
CA ARG A 265 5.28 -12.08 17.16
C ARG A 265 4.49 -10.80 16.88
N ALA A 266 3.30 -10.70 17.44
CA ALA A 266 2.57 -9.44 17.45
C ALA A 266 3.25 -8.46 18.42
N TYR A 267 3.31 -7.18 18.04
CA TYR A 267 3.89 -6.14 18.88
C TYR A 267 3.23 -4.79 18.58
N VAL A 268 3.35 -3.87 19.53
CA VAL A 268 3.14 -2.43 19.29
C VAL A 268 4.45 -1.69 19.52
N SER A 269 4.69 -0.62 18.76
CA SER A 269 5.86 0.23 18.90
C SER A 269 5.51 1.70 18.69
N ASP A 270 6.12 2.56 19.49
CA ASP A 270 6.13 4.02 19.35
C ASP A 270 7.42 4.54 18.69
N GLY A 271 8.23 3.63 18.15
CA GLY A 271 9.55 3.90 17.61
C GLY A 271 10.65 4.10 18.64
N ARG A 272 10.38 3.94 19.93
CA ARG A 272 11.39 3.89 21.00
C ARG A 272 11.33 2.59 21.79
N THR A 273 10.14 2.06 21.93
CA THR A 273 9.85 0.83 22.67
C THR A 273 9.25 -0.22 21.73
N VAL A 274 9.46 -1.49 22.07
CA VAL A 274 8.73 -2.61 21.47
C VAL A 274 8.03 -3.37 22.59
N GLN A 275 6.71 -3.39 22.51
CA GLN A 275 5.88 -4.12 23.44
C GLN A 275 5.29 -5.34 22.74
N VAL A 276 5.78 -6.50 23.13
CA VAL A 276 5.34 -7.77 22.57
C VAL A 276 3.99 -8.15 23.13
N VAL A 277 3.08 -8.51 22.22
CA VAL A 277 1.70 -8.86 22.52
C VAL A 277 1.56 -10.38 22.36
N GLY A 278 1.22 -11.03 23.47
CA GLY A 278 0.96 -12.47 23.53
C GLY A 278 -0.45 -12.85 23.09
N ALA A 279 -0.75 -14.14 23.21
CA ALA A 279 -2.07 -14.69 22.94
C ALA A 279 -3.16 -13.97 23.77
N GLY A 280 -4.31 -13.73 23.14
CA GLY A 280 -5.42 -12.98 23.71
C GLY A 280 -5.11 -11.51 23.97
N GLY A 281 -4.05 -10.93 23.38
CA GLY A 281 -3.68 -9.53 23.59
C GLY A 281 -2.94 -9.22 24.89
N ARG A 282 -2.50 -10.24 25.63
CA ARG A 282 -1.81 -10.05 26.92
C ARG A 282 -0.44 -9.41 26.68
N ALA A 283 -0.04 -8.49 27.56
CA ALA A 283 1.33 -8.00 27.57
C ALA A 283 2.28 -9.18 27.82
N ALA A 284 3.32 -9.32 26.98
CA ALA A 284 4.28 -10.40 27.08
C ALA A 284 5.68 -9.90 27.47
N ALA A 285 6.16 -8.84 26.83
CA ALA A 285 7.45 -8.21 27.14
C ALA A 285 7.45 -6.75 26.69
N ASP A 286 8.28 -5.92 27.33
CA ASP A 286 8.52 -4.53 26.95
C ASP A 286 10.03 -4.29 26.84
N TYR A 287 10.45 -3.66 25.76
CA TYR A 287 11.84 -3.46 25.39
C TYR A 287 12.11 -2.00 25.08
N ASP A 288 12.94 -1.36 25.90
CA ASP A 288 13.52 -0.04 25.62
C ASP A 288 14.67 -0.20 24.62
N LEU A 289 14.45 0.25 23.38
CA LEU A 289 15.40 0.03 22.30
C LEU A 289 16.66 0.88 22.46
N ALA A 290 16.58 2.08 23.04
CA ALA A 290 17.75 2.91 23.27
C ALA A 290 18.68 2.26 24.30
N LYS A 291 18.10 1.77 25.41
CA LYS A 291 18.85 1.05 26.45
C LYS A 291 19.48 -0.23 25.92
N LEU A 292 18.72 -1.03 25.15
CA LEU A 292 19.20 -2.31 24.63
C LEU A 292 20.28 -2.12 23.58
N THR A 293 20.09 -1.20 22.62
CA THR A 293 21.01 -1.02 21.48
C THR A 293 22.17 -0.06 21.77
N LYS A 294 22.08 0.75 22.83
CA LYS A 294 22.97 1.87 23.12
C LYS A 294 23.06 2.90 21.98
N GLN A 295 21.98 3.03 21.21
CA GLN A 295 21.84 3.99 20.12
C GLN A 295 20.71 4.97 20.42
N THR A 296 20.69 6.09 19.70
CA THR A 296 19.61 7.07 19.77
C THR A 296 18.49 6.70 18.79
N GLY A 297 17.24 6.78 19.25
CA GLY A 297 16.05 6.52 18.43
C GLY A 297 15.58 7.74 17.62
N PRO A 298 14.54 7.58 16.79
CA PRO A 298 13.63 6.43 16.77
C PRO A 298 14.24 5.21 16.09
N PHE A 299 13.58 4.07 16.22
CA PHE A 299 14.01 2.77 15.72
C PHE A 299 12.99 2.14 14.79
N ILE A 300 13.44 1.71 13.62
CA ILE A 300 12.66 0.88 12.72
C ILE A 300 12.72 -0.57 13.24
N VAL A 301 11.56 -1.22 13.38
CA VAL A 301 11.45 -2.62 13.78
C VAL A 301 11.29 -3.48 12.53
N GLU A 302 12.26 -4.35 12.24
CA GLU A 302 12.21 -5.26 11.08
C GLU A 302 11.61 -6.62 11.45
N SER A 303 12.00 -7.18 12.59
CA SER A 303 11.55 -8.50 13.04
C SER A 303 11.48 -8.57 14.56
N VAL A 304 10.48 -9.28 15.07
CA VAL A 304 10.30 -9.55 16.49
C VAL A 304 9.89 -11.01 16.63
N THR A 305 10.73 -11.84 17.22
CA THR A 305 10.46 -13.27 17.44
C THR A 305 10.50 -13.60 18.94
N ALA A 306 10.44 -14.89 19.28
CA ALA A 306 10.69 -15.32 20.66
C ALA A 306 12.17 -15.17 21.04
N ASP A 307 13.07 -15.23 20.05
CA ASP A 307 14.51 -15.38 20.27
C ASP A 307 15.29 -14.08 20.05
N TYR A 308 14.77 -13.14 19.25
CA TYR A 308 15.45 -11.89 18.95
C TYR A 308 14.52 -10.73 18.57
N LEU A 309 15.06 -9.50 18.65
CA LEU A 309 14.56 -8.32 17.92
C LEU A 309 15.61 -7.93 16.89
N LEU A 310 15.17 -7.61 15.68
CA LEU A 310 15.99 -6.96 14.66
C LEU A 310 15.46 -5.55 14.43
N VAL A 311 16.29 -4.56 14.71
CA VAL A 311 15.94 -3.14 14.63
C VAL A 311 17.02 -2.34 13.93
N ARG A 312 16.66 -1.17 13.40
CA ARG A 312 17.61 -0.15 12.93
C ARG A 312 17.35 1.14 13.67
N ALA A 313 18.38 1.77 14.23
CA ALA A 313 18.25 3.18 14.60
C ALA A 313 18.01 3.98 13.32
N PHE A 314 17.01 4.86 13.32
CA PHE A 314 16.60 5.62 12.14
C PHE A 314 17.76 6.50 11.64
N ASP A 315 18.57 7.01 12.57
CA ASP A 315 19.73 7.88 12.31
C ASP A 315 20.93 7.18 11.67
N THR A 316 21.00 5.84 11.71
CA THR A 316 22.13 5.11 11.11
C THR A 316 21.67 4.16 10.01
N LEU A 317 20.43 3.70 10.06
CA LEU A 317 19.88 2.62 9.23
C LEU A 317 20.73 1.34 9.27
N GLN A 318 21.52 1.15 10.32
CA GLN A 318 22.37 -0.02 10.53
C GLN A 318 21.61 -1.09 11.33
N PRO A 319 21.60 -2.36 10.89
CA PRO A 319 20.82 -3.39 11.55
C PRO A 319 21.51 -3.86 12.84
N THR A 320 20.73 -3.90 13.91
CA THR A 320 21.12 -4.35 15.24
C THR A 320 20.24 -5.52 15.64
N VAL A 321 20.85 -6.66 15.99
CA VAL A 321 20.16 -7.79 16.59
C VAL A 321 20.25 -7.67 18.11
N ILE A 322 19.11 -7.81 18.79
CA ILE A 322 19.03 -7.98 20.23
C ILE A 322 18.66 -9.44 20.46
N ASP A 323 19.58 -10.22 21.02
CA ASP A 323 19.37 -11.61 21.39
C ASP A 323 18.58 -11.66 22.71
N LEU A 324 17.35 -12.18 22.66
CA LEU A 324 16.43 -12.17 23.79
C LEU A 324 16.75 -13.20 24.87
N ASN A 325 17.54 -14.23 24.54
CA ASN A 325 17.99 -15.24 25.51
C ASN A 325 19.06 -14.66 26.43
N THR A 326 19.91 -13.77 25.90
CA THR A 326 21.04 -13.18 26.65
C THR A 326 20.86 -11.72 27.04
N GLY A 327 19.89 -11.02 26.44
CA GLY A 327 19.72 -9.58 26.56
C GLY A 327 20.82 -8.75 25.89
N ARG A 328 21.71 -9.37 25.11
CA ARG A 328 22.83 -8.69 24.45
C ARG A 328 22.43 -8.20 23.06
N SER A 329 22.85 -6.98 22.72
CA SER A 329 22.70 -6.41 21.39
C SER A 329 24.01 -6.44 20.60
N SER A 330 23.92 -6.68 19.30
CA SER A 330 25.04 -6.67 18.35
C SER A 330 24.69 -5.84 17.12
N LEU A 331 25.48 -4.79 16.84
CA LEU A 331 25.51 -4.17 15.52
C LEU A 331 26.07 -5.18 14.52
N LEU A 332 25.25 -5.60 13.56
CA LEU A 332 25.55 -6.79 12.77
C LEU A 332 26.83 -6.64 11.95
N TYR A 333 27.08 -5.47 11.37
CA TYR A 333 28.27 -5.24 10.56
C TYR A 333 29.57 -5.45 11.36
N LYS A 334 29.57 -5.12 12.66
CA LYS A 334 30.73 -5.32 13.55
C LYS A 334 31.00 -6.80 13.82
N THR A 335 29.96 -7.63 13.76
CA THR A 335 30.06 -9.07 14.03
C THR A 335 30.23 -9.93 12.78
N LEU A 336 29.67 -9.49 11.64
CA LEU A 336 29.56 -10.30 10.43
C LEU A 336 30.62 -9.98 9.37
N LEU A 337 31.21 -8.77 9.40
CA LEU A 337 32.09 -8.31 8.34
C LEU A 337 33.58 -8.32 8.75
N GLY A 338 34.46 -8.32 7.75
CA GLY A 338 35.90 -8.17 7.92
C GLY A 338 36.29 -6.76 8.37
N GLN A 339 37.54 -6.57 8.81
CA GLN A 339 38.03 -5.29 9.33
C GLN A 339 37.94 -4.16 8.30
N SER A 340 38.34 -4.43 7.06
CA SER A 340 38.25 -3.47 5.95
C SER A 340 36.82 -3.00 5.70
N GLU A 341 35.87 -3.93 5.64
CA GLU A 341 34.47 -3.58 5.41
C GLU A 341 33.85 -2.87 6.60
N ARG A 342 34.27 -3.17 7.84
CA ARG A 342 33.80 -2.41 9.02
C ARG A 342 34.24 -0.95 8.98
N ALA A 343 35.47 -0.69 8.57
CA ALA A 343 35.98 0.69 8.43
C ALA A 343 35.12 1.48 7.43
N GLU A 344 34.80 0.89 6.27
CA GLU A 344 33.88 1.51 5.30
C GLU A 344 32.50 1.81 5.90
N TRP A 345 31.94 0.92 6.73
CA TRP A 345 30.65 1.18 7.39
C TRP A 345 30.72 2.29 8.44
N ASP A 346 31.84 2.41 9.16
CA ASP A 346 32.06 3.44 10.17
C ASP A 346 32.25 4.84 9.55
N GLU A 347 32.76 4.91 8.32
CA GLU A 347 32.93 6.17 7.56
C GLU A 347 31.60 6.76 7.04
N VAL A 348 30.58 5.93 6.79
CA VAL A 348 29.31 6.28 6.08
C VAL A 348 28.28 6.92 7.02
N THR A 349 28.70 7.87 7.86
CA THR A 349 27.89 8.30 9.03
C THR A 349 27.38 9.74 9.01
N THR A 350 27.74 10.58 8.03
CA THR A 350 27.40 12.01 8.08
C THR A 350 26.54 12.56 6.95
N ASP A 351 26.57 11.99 5.74
CA ASP A 351 25.68 12.41 4.64
C ASP A 351 24.42 11.53 4.57
N VAL A 352 23.25 12.17 4.44
CA VAL A 352 21.94 11.51 4.29
C VAL A 352 21.94 10.60 3.06
N GLY A 353 22.60 11.00 1.96
CA GLY A 353 22.71 10.19 0.74
C GLY A 353 23.52 8.91 0.95
N GLU A 354 24.56 8.99 1.77
CA GLU A 354 25.45 7.87 2.08
C GLU A 354 24.78 6.86 3.03
N ARG A 355 24.00 7.32 4.01
CA ARG A 355 23.23 6.44 4.93
C ARG A 355 22.24 5.54 4.21
N VAL A 356 21.61 6.06 3.14
CA VAL A 356 20.70 5.29 2.26
C VAL A 356 21.42 4.09 1.64
N LEU A 357 22.74 4.17 1.42
CA LEU A 357 23.51 3.04 0.92
C LEU A 357 23.45 1.88 1.92
N LEU A 358 23.76 2.12 3.19
CA LEU A 358 23.91 1.08 4.23
C LEU A 358 22.66 0.22 4.41
N GLN A 359 21.49 0.83 4.27
CA GLN A 359 20.22 0.17 4.53
C GLN A 359 19.98 -1.08 3.65
N SER A 360 20.53 -1.08 2.43
CA SER A 360 20.40 -2.16 1.45
C SER A 360 21.58 -3.14 1.44
N ARG A 361 22.67 -2.80 2.16
CA ARG A 361 23.93 -3.53 2.11
C ARG A 361 23.88 -4.79 2.94
N LEU A 362 23.22 -4.77 4.09
CA LEU A 362 23.04 -5.94 4.94
C LEU A 362 21.54 -6.17 5.16
N ARG A 363 21.00 -7.22 4.51
CA ARG A 363 19.56 -7.50 4.47
C ARG A 363 19.24 -8.83 5.11
N PHE A 364 18.20 -8.87 5.93
CA PHE A 364 17.75 -10.10 6.56
C PHE A 364 17.08 -11.01 5.52
N VAL A 365 17.32 -12.32 5.61
CA VAL A 365 16.74 -13.31 4.69
C VAL A 365 15.76 -14.22 5.42
N LYS A 366 16.24 -14.90 6.48
CA LYS A 366 15.46 -15.89 7.23
C LYS A 366 16.14 -16.26 8.54
N GLN A 367 15.38 -16.92 9.40
CA GLN A 367 15.88 -17.65 10.57
C GLN A 367 15.80 -19.16 10.31
N GLU A 368 16.86 -19.89 10.64
CA GLU A 368 16.91 -21.36 10.69
C GLU A 368 17.42 -21.80 12.07
N GLY A 369 16.51 -22.23 12.95
CA GLY A 369 16.86 -22.51 14.34
C GLY A 369 17.43 -21.26 15.02
N ASN A 370 18.65 -21.36 15.57
CA ASN A 370 19.36 -20.23 16.17
C ASN A 370 20.19 -19.40 15.17
N ARG A 371 20.19 -19.76 13.87
CA ARG A 371 20.95 -19.05 12.84
C ARG A 371 20.07 -18.03 12.12
N LEU A 372 20.54 -16.79 12.04
CA LEU A 372 19.94 -15.69 11.28
C LEU A 372 20.77 -15.47 10.02
N ASP A 373 20.17 -15.68 8.85
CA ASP A 373 20.85 -15.53 7.56
C ASP A 373 20.61 -14.14 6.96
N PHE A 374 21.67 -13.55 6.43
CA PHE A 374 21.67 -12.24 5.79
C PHE A 374 22.38 -12.31 4.42
N THR A 375 21.99 -11.41 3.52
CA THR A 375 22.83 -11.07 2.36
C THR A 375 23.61 -9.79 2.64
N TYR A 376 24.88 -9.78 2.22
CA TYR A 376 25.77 -8.63 2.28
C TYR A 376 26.23 -8.22 0.89
N LYS A 377 26.07 -6.96 0.52
CA LYS A 377 26.64 -6.35 -0.69
C LYS A 377 27.72 -5.36 -0.25
N LYS A 378 28.96 -5.52 -0.73
CA LYS A 378 30.08 -4.61 -0.37
C LYS A 378 29.81 -3.17 -0.78
N ILE A 379 30.33 -2.19 -0.01
CA ILE A 379 30.17 -0.76 -0.28
C ILE A 379 31.13 -0.35 -1.41
N ALA A 380 32.42 -0.62 -1.25
CA ALA A 380 33.43 -0.48 -2.29
C ALA A 380 33.73 -1.81 -3.00
N SER A 381 34.33 -1.74 -4.19
CA SER A 381 34.81 -2.92 -4.89
C SER A 381 36.11 -2.59 -5.61
N GLY A 382 37.11 -3.46 -5.46
CA GLY A 382 38.12 -3.61 -6.49
C GLY A 382 37.46 -4.02 -7.83
N PRO A 383 38.21 -3.96 -8.95
CA PRO A 383 37.67 -4.04 -10.31
C PRO A 383 36.72 -5.23 -10.59
N ASP A 384 36.79 -6.31 -9.81
CA ASP A 384 36.03 -7.56 -10.05
C ASP A 384 34.89 -7.87 -9.04
N GLN A 385 34.56 -6.97 -8.10
CA GLN A 385 33.59 -7.28 -7.03
C GLN A 385 32.34 -6.38 -6.98
N PHE A 386 32.21 -5.41 -7.88
CA PHE A 386 31.07 -4.49 -7.86
C PHE A 386 29.77 -5.22 -8.17
N GLY A 387 28.85 -5.22 -7.21
CA GLY A 387 27.54 -5.85 -7.37
C GLY A 387 27.40 -7.26 -6.82
N ARG A 388 28.48 -7.94 -6.41
CA ARG A 388 28.38 -9.30 -5.84
C ARG A 388 27.77 -9.28 -4.44
N GLU A 389 26.83 -10.19 -4.20
CA GLU A 389 26.22 -10.44 -2.89
C GLU A 389 26.83 -11.68 -2.24
N PHE A 390 27.11 -11.56 -0.94
CA PHE A 390 27.68 -12.60 -0.09
C PHE A 390 26.63 -13.04 0.92
N LYS A 391 26.68 -14.30 1.36
CA LYS A 391 25.86 -14.77 2.48
C LYS A 391 26.68 -14.69 3.75
N VAL A 392 26.09 -14.11 4.79
CA VAL A 392 26.66 -14.04 6.13
C VAL A 392 25.58 -14.42 7.14
N SER A 393 25.97 -15.00 8.28
CA SER A 393 25.02 -15.48 9.26
C SER A 393 25.41 -15.08 10.67
N TYR A 394 24.42 -14.66 11.46
CA TYR A 394 24.55 -14.40 12.89
C TYR A 394 23.98 -15.60 13.67
N THR A 395 24.66 -16.06 14.71
CA THR A 395 24.18 -17.18 15.54
C THR A 395 23.73 -16.67 16.89
N LEU A 396 22.44 -16.84 17.20
CA LEU A 396 21.86 -16.60 18.50
C LEU A 396 22.41 -17.58 19.52
N LYS A 397 22.58 -17.13 20.75
CA LYS A 397 23.03 -17.98 21.84
C LYS A 397 21.86 -18.86 22.32
N PRO A 398 22.11 -20.14 22.63
CA PRO A 398 21.10 -20.98 23.26
C PRO A 398 20.72 -20.38 24.62
N SER A 399 19.45 -20.57 24.98
CA SER A 399 18.84 -20.17 26.26
C SER A 399 19.43 -20.95 27.43
#